data_AF-X1TA99-F1
#
_entry.id   AF-X1TA99-F1
#
_cell.length_a   1.000
_cell.length_b   1.000
_cell.length_c   1.000
_cell.angle_alpha   90.00
_cell.angle_beta   90.00
_cell.angle_gamma   90.00
#
_symmetry.space_group_name_H-M   'P 1'
#
loop_
_entity.id
_entity.type
_entity.pdbx_description
1 polymer ?
#
loop_
_entity_poly.entity_id
_entity_poly.type
_entity_poly.pdbx_seq_one_letter_code
_entity_poly.pdbx_strand_id
1 'polypeptide(L)'
;MNELEKLRVVIGYEFLKHIRRRRLYVILGLTLLAELAVLILLPALQGDYPDNVLVMAAILTVGPGLAAIGAVFFAGDAIAGEFESKTGFMLFTNPVRRITLVIGKYLASVAAVIILIIFGYLIISVSP
;
A
#
# COMPACT_ATOMS: atom_id res chain seq x y z
N MET A 1 -25.40 -11.73 -14.58
CA MET A 1 -24.50 -11.20 -13.54
C MET A 1 -24.99 -9.83 -13.11
N ASN A 2 -25.23 -9.67 -11.82
CA ASN A 2 -25.59 -8.40 -11.22
C ASN A 2 -24.38 -7.43 -11.28
N GLU A 3 -24.60 -6.12 -11.28
CA GLU A 3 -23.52 -5.13 -11.39
C GLU A 3 -22.54 -5.20 -10.19
N LEU A 4 -23.03 -5.61 -9.02
CA LEU A 4 -22.22 -5.87 -7.82
C LEU A 4 -21.27 -7.08 -8.00
N GLU A 5 -21.70 -8.12 -8.71
CA GLU A 5 -20.85 -9.29 -8.97
C GLU A 5 -19.72 -8.92 -9.93
N LYS A 6 -20.02 -8.14 -10.96
CA LYS A 6 -19.01 -7.57 -11.88
C LYS A 6 -18.00 -6.71 -11.11
N LEU A 7 -18.48 -5.84 -10.23
CA LEU A 7 -17.64 -4.99 -9.38
C LEU A 7 -16.70 -5.84 -8.52
N ARG A 8 -17.21 -6.88 -7.84
CA ARG A 8 -16.40 -7.77 -7.00
C ARG A 8 -15.31 -8.47 -7.79
N VAL A 9 -15.62 -8.96 -8.99
CA VAL A 9 -14.64 -9.62 -9.87
C VAL A 9 -13.54 -8.64 -10.28
N VAL A 10 -13.91 -7.40 -10.65
CA VAL A 10 -12.95 -6.36 -11.02
C VAL A 10 -12.03 -6.00 -9.85
N ILE A 11 -12.59 -5.81 -8.65
CA ILE A 11 -11.81 -5.52 -7.43
C ILE A 11 -10.81 -6.65 -7.17
N GLY A 12 -11.28 -7.90 -7.16
CA GLY A 12 -10.42 -9.06 -6.90
C GLY A 12 -9.28 -9.18 -7.92
N TYR A 13 -9.57 -8.95 -9.21
CA TYR A 13 -8.56 -9.00 -10.25
C TYR A 13 -7.52 -7.87 -10.12
N GLU A 14 -7.95 -6.62 -9.93
CA GLU A 14 -7.02 -5.49 -9.77
C GLU A 14 -6.22 -5.58 -8.46
N PHE A 15 -6.82 -6.11 -7.40
CA PHE A 15 -6.12 -6.34 -6.13
C PHE A 15 -5.06 -7.44 -6.27
N LEU A 16 -5.38 -8.58 -6.89
CA LEU A 16 -4.40 -9.63 -7.18
C LEU A 16 -3.25 -9.14 -8.07
N LYS A 17 -3.54 -8.21 -8.99
CA LYS A 17 -2.52 -7.56 -9.81
C LYS A 17 -1.60 -6.67 -8.98
N HIS A 18 -2.10 -5.98 -7.95
CA HIS A 18 -1.25 -5.24 -7.02
C HIS A 18 -0.33 -6.20 -6.23
N ILE A 19 -0.87 -7.30 -5.70
CA ILE A 19 -0.09 -8.33 -4.99
C ILE A 19 0.98 -8.96 -5.89
N ARG A 20 0.64 -9.32 -7.14
CA ARG A 20 1.57 -10.02 -8.04
C ARG A 20 2.69 -9.10 -8.55
N ARG A 21 2.57 -7.78 -8.44
CA ARG A 21 3.61 -6.84 -8.88
C ARG A 21 4.74 -6.81 -7.86
N ARG A 22 5.99 -6.97 -8.35
CA ARG A 22 7.22 -6.85 -7.53
C ARG A 22 7.29 -5.56 -6.72
N ARG A 23 6.68 -4.48 -7.22
CA ARG A 23 6.64 -3.17 -6.58
C ARG A 23 6.05 -3.20 -5.16
N LEU A 24 5.00 -4.00 -4.93
CA LEU A 24 4.39 -4.09 -3.60
C LEU A 24 5.35 -4.71 -2.58
N TYR A 25 6.03 -5.79 -2.98
CA TYR A 25 7.06 -6.42 -2.16
C TYR A 25 8.28 -5.52 -1.93
N VAL A 26 8.67 -4.70 -2.90
CA VAL A 26 9.76 -3.73 -2.75
C VAL A 26 9.40 -2.68 -1.69
N ILE A 27 8.19 -2.13 -1.72
CA ILE A 27 7.78 -1.13 -0.73
C ILE A 27 7.65 -1.78 0.65
N LEU A 28 7.06 -2.98 0.76
CA LEU A 28 7.00 -3.71 2.04
C LEU A 28 8.39 -4.04 2.59
N GLY A 29 9.33 -4.42 1.71
CA GLY A 29 10.71 -4.66 2.09
C GLY A 29 11.42 -3.39 2.56
N LEU A 30 11.20 -2.25 1.87
CA LEU A 30 11.75 -0.96 2.27
C LEU A 30 11.19 -0.47 3.61
N THR A 31 9.88 -0.62 3.85
CA THR A 31 9.27 -0.28 5.14
C THR A 31 9.89 -1.10 6.26
N LEU A 32 10.01 -2.42 6.06
CA LEU A 32 10.61 -3.32 7.05
C LEU A 32 12.08 -2.99 7.30
N LEU A 33 12.87 -2.75 6.24
CA LEU A 33 14.27 -2.38 6.37
C LEU A 33 14.46 -1.05 7.10
N ALA A 34 13.61 -0.06 6.82
CA ALA A 34 13.68 1.24 7.49
C ALA A 34 13.34 1.11 8.99
N GLU A 35 12.32 0.33 9.34
CA GLU A 35 11.96 0.09 10.73
C GLU A 35 13.05 -0.69 11.48
N LEU A 36 13.59 -1.77 10.88
CA LEU A 36 14.73 -2.49 11.47
C LEU A 36 15.97 -1.60 11.62
N ALA A 37 16.23 -0.73 10.66
CA ALA A 37 17.34 0.21 10.75
C ALA A 37 17.17 1.14 11.96
N VAL A 38 15.97 1.68 12.18
CA VAL A 38 15.68 2.51 13.37
C VAL A 38 15.89 1.71 14.66
N LEU A 39 15.38 0.48 14.73
CA LEU A 39 15.49 -0.37 15.92
C LEU A 39 16.91 -0.77 16.29
N ILE A 40 17.78 -0.94 15.29
CA ILE A 40 19.18 -1.34 15.50
C ILE A 40 20.09 -0.12 15.68
N LEU A 41 19.92 0.94 14.88
CA LEU A 41 20.78 2.13 14.97
C LEU A 41 20.57 2.89 16.27
N LEU A 42 19.34 3.02 16.76
CA LEU A 42 19.05 3.77 17.98
C LEU A 42 19.87 3.28 19.18
N PRO A 43 19.76 2.00 19.60
CA PRO A 43 20.55 1.49 20.72
C PRO A 43 22.04 1.44 20.39
N ALA A 44 22.43 1.22 19.13
CA ALA A 44 23.84 1.24 18.74
C ALA A 44 24.50 2.63 18.85
N LEU A 45 23.74 3.71 18.65
CA LEU A 45 24.24 5.08 18.70
C LEU A 45 24.05 5.75 20.08
N GLN A 46 22.94 5.46 20.76
CA GLN A 46 22.58 6.10 22.04
C GLN A 46 22.83 5.22 23.26
N GLY A 47 23.20 3.94 23.07
CA GLY A 47 23.46 2.98 24.14
C GLY A 47 22.19 2.41 24.80
N ASP A 48 21.09 3.17 24.78
CA ASP A 48 19.80 2.74 25.30
C ASP A 48 18.64 3.36 24.50
N TYR A 49 17.44 2.83 24.71
CA TYR A 49 16.20 3.37 24.15
C TYR A 49 15.71 4.57 24.99
N PRO A 50 15.13 5.62 24.37
CA PRO A 50 14.61 6.75 25.13
C PRO A 50 13.42 6.34 26.02
N ASP A 51 13.54 6.61 27.34
CA ASP A 51 12.49 6.33 28.34
C ASP A 51 11.17 7.08 28.10
N ASN A 52 11.21 8.17 27.32
CA ASN A 52 10.05 8.96 27.01
C ASN A 52 9.28 8.36 25.83
N VAL A 53 8.09 7.82 26.11
CA VAL A 53 7.16 7.23 25.14
C VAL A 53 6.87 8.18 23.96
N LEU A 54 6.80 9.50 24.17
CA LEU A 54 6.56 10.45 23.09
C LEU A 54 7.75 10.54 22.13
N VAL A 55 8.97 10.47 22.65
CA VAL A 55 10.20 10.51 21.85
C VAL A 55 10.34 9.20 21.08
N MET A 56 10.05 8.07 21.70
CA MET A 56 10.02 6.77 21.03
C MET A 56 9.00 6.74 19.90
N ALA A 57 7.75 7.15 20.16
CA ALA A 57 6.70 7.21 19.15
C ALA A 57 7.07 8.14 18.00
N ALA A 58 7.68 9.30 18.29
CA ALA A 58 8.16 10.22 17.27
C ALA A 58 9.21 9.58 16.36
N ILE A 59 10.14 8.79 16.89
CA ILE A 59 11.17 8.13 16.09
C ILE A 59 10.57 6.98 15.25
N LEU A 60 9.58 6.26 15.78
CA LEU A 60 8.89 5.18 15.07
C LEU A 60 7.90 5.69 13.98
N THR A 61 7.66 7.00 13.86
CA THR A 61 6.81 7.56 12.79
C THR A 61 7.36 7.38 11.37
N VAL A 62 8.63 6.96 11.23
CA VAL A 62 9.24 6.65 9.93
C VAL A 62 8.46 5.56 9.18
N GLY A 63 7.96 4.53 9.89
CA GLY A 63 7.14 3.46 9.31
C GLY A 63 5.84 3.96 8.68
N PRO A 64 4.97 4.64 9.43
CA PRO A 64 3.75 5.26 8.90
C PRO A 64 4.01 6.28 7.78
N GLY A 65 5.11 7.03 7.85
CA GLY A 65 5.52 7.95 6.79
C GLY A 65 5.83 7.25 5.46
N LEU A 66 6.58 6.15 5.51
CA LEU A 66 6.83 5.31 4.34
C LEU A 66 5.55 4.64 3.82
N ALA A 67 4.63 4.29 4.73
CA ALA A 67 3.35 3.75 4.33
C ALA A 67 2.49 4.75 3.55
N ALA A 68 2.48 6.02 3.96
CA ALA A 68 1.82 7.09 3.23
C ALA A 68 2.45 7.30 1.84
N ILE A 69 3.78 7.24 1.72
CA ILE A 69 4.48 7.32 0.43
C ILE A 69 4.11 6.14 -0.47
N GLY A 70 4.08 4.91 0.08
CA GLY A 70 3.62 3.72 -0.63
C GLY A 70 2.19 3.87 -1.16
N ALA A 71 1.31 4.49 -0.39
CA ALA A 71 -0.06 4.76 -0.81
C ALA A 71 -0.15 5.70 -2.02
N VAL A 72 0.67 6.76 -2.04
CA VAL A 72 0.75 7.68 -3.18
C VAL A 72 1.24 6.94 -4.43
N PHE A 73 2.24 6.06 -4.30
CA PHE A 73 2.74 5.28 -5.44
C PHE A 73 1.71 4.31 -6.01
N PHE A 74 0.93 3.61 -5.17
CA PHE A 74 -0.12 2.71 -5.66
C PHE A 74 -1.29 3.46 -6.29
N ALA A 75 -1.69 4.59 -5.71
CA ALA A 75 -2.73 5.44 -6.29
C ALA A 75 -2.27 6.03 -7.64
N GLY A 76 -1.02 6.50 -7.72
CA GLY A 76 -0.42 7.01 -8.94
C GLY A 76 -0.34 5.97 -10.06
N ASP A 77 0.06 4.73 -9.75
CA ASP A 77 0.13 3.63 -10.72
C ASP A 77 -1.26 3.21 -11.21
N ALA A 78 -2.28 3.26 -10.35
CA ALA A 78 -3.65 2.98 -10.75
C ALA A 78 -4.20 4.01 -11.75
N ILE A 79 -3.86 5.29 -11.57
CA ILE A 79 -4.27 6.40 -12.46
C ILE A 79 -3.43 6.37 -13.75
N ALA A 80 -2.10 6.40 -13.64
CA ALA A 80 -1.20 6.44 -14.79
C ALA A 80 -1.34 5.19 -15.68
N GLY A 81 -1.57 4.02 -15.06
CA GLY A 81 -1.79 2.77 -15.79
C GLY A 81 -3.01 2.80 -16.71
N GLU A 82 -4.06 3.57 -16.41
CA GLU A 82 -5.22 3.76 -17.31
C GLU A 82 -4.84 4.54 -18.57
N PHE A 83 -4.07 5.61 -18.40
CA PHE A 83 -3.61 6.45 -19.50
C PHE A 83 -2.59 5.72 -20.39
N GLU A 84 -1.67 4.98 -19.77
CA GLU A 84 -0.60 4.24 -20.46
C GLU A 84 -1.16 3.07 -21.27
N SER A 85 -2.01 2.24 -20.65
CA SER A 85 -2.51 1.02 -21.31
C SER A 85 -3.67 1.27 -22.29
N LYS A 86 -4.12 2.53 -22.43
CA LYS A 86 -5.30 2.92 -23.25
C LYS A 86 -6.52 2.03 -22.98
N THR A 87 -6.60 1.38 -21.81
CA THR A 87 -7.67 0.44 -21.49
C THR A 87 -9.02 1.14 -21.43
N GLY A 88 -9.04 2.45 -21.14
CA GLY A 88 -10.22 3.30 -21.29
C GLY A 88 -10.87 3.25 -22.69
N PHE A 89 -10.09 2.93 -23.73
CA PHE A 89 -10.54 2.78 -25.12
C PHE A 89 -10.82 1.31 -25.51
N MET A 90 -10.15 0.30 -24.93
CA MET A 90 -10.47 -1.11 -25.24
C MET A 90 -11.77 -1.62 -24.60
N LEU A 91 -12.28 -0.91 -23.59
CA LEU A 91 -13.56 -1.22 -22.92
C LEU A 91 -14.80 -1.04 -23.81
N PHE A 92 -14.66 -0.54 -25.04
CA PHE A 92 -15.76 -0.51 -26.00
C PHE A 92 -16.18 -1.90 -26.53
N THR A 93 -15.42 -2.96 -26.22
CA THR A 93 -15.73 -4.33 -26.67
C THR A 93 -16.46 -5.20 -25.65
N ASN A 94 -16.47 -4.83 -24.36
CA ASN A 94 -17.06 -5.63 -23.29
C ASN A 94 -17.98 -4.75 -22.40
N PRO A 95 -19.26 -5.08 -22.17
CA PRO A 95 -20.25 -4.17 -21.60
C PRO A 95 -20.12 -4.06 -20.06
N VAL A 96 -19.06 -3.41 -19.61
CA VAL A 96 -18.84 -3.03 -18.21
C VAL A 96 -18.86 -1.50 -18.12
N ARG A 97 -19.69 -0.97 -17.21
CA ARG A 97 -19.79 0.49 -17.00
C ARG A 97 -18.43 1.06 -16.55
N ARG A 98 -18.03 2.21 -17.12
CA ARG A 98 -16.78 2.90 -16.76
C ARG A 98 -16.67 3.18 -15.26
N ILE A 99 -17.78 3.55 -14.63
CA ILE A 99 -17.84 3.80 -13.18
C ILE A 99 -17.48 2.55 -12.37
N THR A 100 -17.97 1.37 -12.77
CA THR A 100 -17.67 0.10 -12.09
C THR A 100 -16.18 -0.23 -12.10
N LEU A 101 -15.48 0.14 -13.18
CA LEU A 101 -14.04 -0.08 -13.30
C LEU A 101 -13.22 0.92 -12.47
N VAL A 102 -13.59 2.20 -12.51
CA VAL A 102 -12.93 3.23 -11.69
C VAL A 102 -13.10 2.92 -10.21
N ILE A 103 -14.31 2.61 -9.77
CA ILE A 103 -14.59 2.23 -8.37
C ILE A 103 -13.84 0.95 -8.01
N GLY A 104 -13.83 -0.05 -8.91
CA GLY A 104 -13.14 -1.32 -8.66
C GLY A 104 -11.62 -1.13 -8.46
N LYS A 105 -10.99 -0.29 -9.29
CA LYS A 105 -9.57 0.06 -9.15
C LYS A 105 -9.29 0.86 -7.89
N TYR A 106 -10.11 1.87 -7.61
CA TYR A 106 -10.00 2.67 -6.39
C TYR A 106 -10.04 1.77 -5.14
N LEU A 107 -11.04 0.89 -5.04
CA LEU A 107 -11.19 -0.02 -3.90
C LEU A 107 -10.03 -1.02 -3.81
N ALA A 108 -9.52 -1.51 -4.95
CA ALA A 108 -8.33 -2.38 -4.96
C ALA A 108 -7.08 -1.66 -4.45
N SER A 109 -6.85 -0.41 -4.85
CA SER A 109 -5.74 0.41 -4.37
C SER A 109 -5.88 0.74 -2.89
N VAL A 110 -7.09 1.09 -2.43
CA VAL A 110 -7.38 1.29 -1.00
C VAL A 110 -7.07 0.03 -0.19
N ALA A 111 -7.50 -1.15 -0.66
CA ALA A 111 -7.20 -2.41 0.01
C ALA A 111 -5.69 -2.68 0.10
N ALA A 112 -4.93 -2.41 -0.96
CA ALA A 112 -3.47 -2.55 -0.95
C ALA A 112 -2.80 -1.62 0.07
N VAL A 113 -3.30 -0.38 0.19
CA VAL A 113 -2.81 0.60 1.18
C VAL A 113 -3.15 0.18 2.61
N ILE A 114 -4.38 -0.30 2.85
CA ILE A 114 -4.79 -0.80 4.17
C ILE A 114 -3.86 -1.93 4.63
N ILE A 115 -3.52 -2.87 3.74
CA ILE A 115 -2.58 -3.96 4.06
C ILE A 115 -1.21 -3.41 4.44
N LEU A 116 -0.72 -2.42 3.71
CA LEU A 116 0.57 -1.82 3.98
C LEU A 116 0.59 -1.09 5.32
N ILE A 117 -0.48 -0.36 5.65
CA ILE A 117 -0.65 0.30 6.95
C ILE A 117 -0.69 -0.73 8.08
N ILE A 118 -1.52 -1.76 7.94
CA ILE A 118 -1.62 -2.84 8.94
C ILE A 118 -0.25 -3.50 9.13
N PHE A 119 0.48 -3.76 8.05
CA PHE A 119 1.81 -4.35 8.10
C PHE A 119 2.82 -3.47 8.85
N GLY A 120 2.87 -2.16 8.56
CA GLY A 120 3.74 -1.24 9.29
C GLY A 120 3.40 -1.15 10.78
N TYR A 121 2.11 -1.01 11.12
CA TYR A 121 1.69 -1.01 12.52
C TYR A 121 1.96 -2.34 13.25
N LEU A 122 1.85 -3.48 12.55
CA LEU A 122 2.22 -4.78 13.14
C LEU A 122 3.70 -4.82 13.51
N ILE A 123 4.59 -4.36 12.63
CA ILE A 123 6.02 -4.33 12.92
C ILE A 123 6.31 -3.43 14.12
N ILE A 124 5.70 -2.24 14.18
CA ILE A 124 5.82 -1.34 15.33
C ILE A 124 5.32 -2.00 16.62
N SER A 125 4.20 -2.72 16.57
CA SER A 125 3.64 -3.39 17.75
C SER A 125 4.46 -4.58 18.25
N VAL A 126 5.23 -5.21 17.36
CA VAL A 126 6.15 -6.32 17.69
C VAL A 126 7.50 -5.79 18.19
N SER A 127 7.83 -4.54 17.86
CA SER A 127 9.01 -3.90 18.41
C SER A 127 8.91 -3.81 19.94
N PRO A 128 9.98 -4.19 20.68
CA PRO A 128 10.09 -3.92 22.11
C PRO A 128 10.17 -2.41 22.39
#